data_AF-A0A1B0BPJ7-F1
#
_entry.id   AF-A0A1B0BPJ7-F1
#
_cell.length_a   1.000
_cell.length_b   1.000
_cell.length_c   1.000
_cell.angle_alpha   90.00
_cell.angle_beta   90.00
_cell.angle_gamma   90.00
#
_symmetry.space_group_name_H-M   'P 1'
#
loop_
_entity.id
_entity.type
_entity.pdbx_description
1 polymer ?
#
loop_
_entity_poly.entity_id
_entity_poly.type
_entity_poly.pdbx_seq_one_letter_code
_entity_poly.pdbx_strand_id
1 'polypeptide(L)'
;MGRILKKAPIDEGNEKTVVLKASGVTSDGLAVDWIYNHIYFTDTHKSTIELTDFNGNTEKILIKDELNVPRSIALDPIDGWMYWSDWGASPRIERAGMDGTHRLTIVNYDVKWPNGITLDMVRKRLYWVDGKLNIISSVNYDGSQRRQILYSTEYLRHPFSITTFEDYLYWTDWDKQTVFKANKFNGQDVEAITAMHMLQHPMVVHVYHPYRQPDGENYCQTANGHCSHLCLPAPFINERSPRITCACPTGLRLMEDGQTCAEDSNKHSFRNLTHGGSSNVTATAVQPDSGYIALIVSGGLLGVSLVLGAILYLGYRHYRRRSVNSMNFENPAYRKTTEDHFSVEKNLPIYPSTVDEECAILVMVVIIISSIDNTTYNGKGNFIAAATQPDLAVIGRQST
;
A
#
# COMPACT_ATOMS: atom_id res chain seq x y z
N MET A 1 -4.39 -23.19 -2.09
CA MET A 1 -4.96 -22.33 -1.03
C MET A 1 -4.81 -20.88 -1.48
N GLY A 2 -5.86 -20.06 -1.44
CA GLY A 2 -5.74 -18.62 -1.75
C GLY A 2 -5.17 -17.84 -0.57
N ARG A 3 -4.34 -16.82 -0.82
CA ARG A 3 -3.86 -15.89 0.21
C ARG A 3 -4.96 -14.87 0.54
N ILE A 4 -4.94 -14.33 1.76
CA ILE A 4 -5.92 -13.36 2.26
C ILE A 4 -5.17 -12.07 2.55
N LEU A 5 -5.72 -10.91 2.18
CA LEU A 5 -5.17 -9.64 2.61
C LEU A 5 -5.81 -9.23 3.94
N LYS A 6 -5.00 -8.85 4.93
CA LYS A 6 -5.46 -8.36 6.23
C LYS A 6 -4.84 -7.01 6.56
N LYS A 7 -5.40 -6.36 7.57
CA LYS A 7 -4.82 -5.17 8.22
C LYS A 7 -5.07 -5.25 9.72
N ALA A 8 -4.18 -4.70 10.53
CA ALA A 8 -4.39 -4.49 11.96
C ALA A 8 -3.64 -3.24 12.43
N PRO A 9 -4.08 -2.59 13.52
CA PRO A 9 -3.29 -1.56 14.17
C PRO A 9 -1.94 -2.12 14.64
N ILE A 10 -0.89 -1.31 14.61
CA ILE A 10 0.46 -1.74 15.04
C ILE A 10 0.50 -2.07 16.54
N ASP A 11 -0.22 -1.31 17.36
CA ASP A 11 -0.27 -1.48 18.82
C ASP A 11 -1.24 -2.60 19.24
N GLU A 12 -2.18 -2.96 18.36
CA GLU A 12 -3.27 -3.91 18.63
C GLU A 12 -3.32 -5.00 17.55
N GLY A 13 -2.17 -5.61 17.26
CA GLY A 13 -2.00 -6.58 16.16
C GLY A 13 -2.88 -7.85 16.21
N ASN A 14 -3.62 -8.05 17.30
CA ASN A 14 -4.63 -9.11 17.43
C ASN A 14 -5.96 -8.77 16.73
N GLU A 15 -6.26 -7.47 16.53
CA GLU A 15 -7.48 -7.01 15.84
C GLU A 15 -7.31 -7.03 14.31
N LYS A 16 -7.10 -8.23 13.76
CA LYS A 16 -6.94 -8.42 12.31
C LYS A 16 -8.27 -8.33 11.60
N THR A 17 -8.39 -7.38 10.68
CA THR A 17 -9.53 -7.27 9.76
C THR A 17 -9.14 -7.79 8.39
N VAL A 18 -10.01 -8.60 7.79
CA VAL A 18 -9.82 -9.08 6.42
C VAL A 18 -10.21 -7.97 5.47
N VAL A 19 -9.30 -7.58 4.60
CA VAL A 19 -9.56 -6.61 3.53
C VAL A 19 -10.05 -7.34 2.30
N LEU A 20 -9.33 -8.36 1.83
CA LEU A 20 -9.65 -9.07 0.61
C LEU A 20 -9.54 -10.58 0.81
N LYS A 21 -10.62 -11.29 0.50
CA LYS A 21 -10.72 -12.75 0.57
C LYS A 21 -11.04 -13.31 -0.82
N ALA A 22 -10.09 -13.20 -1.73
CA ALA A 22 -10.23 -13.76 -3.06
C ALA A 22 -9.60 -15.15 -3.13
N SER A 23 -10.40 -16.13 -3.55
CA SER A 23 -9.91 -17.46 -3.91
C SER A 23 -8.87 -17.32 -5.01
N GLY A 24 -7.63 -17.74 -4.74
CA GLY A 24 -6.56 -17.77 -5.74
C GLY A 24 -5.68 -16.52 -5.84
N VAL A 25 -5.77 -15.56 -4.90
CA VAL A 25 -4.76 -14.49 -4.83
C VAL A 25 -3.44 -15.05 -4.34
N THR A 26 -2.40 -14.90 -5.14
CA THR A 26 -1.01 -15.13 -4.75
C THR A 26 -0.26 -13.81 -4.88
N SER A 27 -0.57 -12.88 -3.98
CA SER A 27 0.13 -11.60 -3.97
C SER A 27 1.52 -11.75 -3.34
N ASP A 28 2.54 -11.43 -4.13
CA ASP A 28 3.94 -11.39 -3.69
C ASP A 28 4.42 -9.96 -3.37
N GLY A 29 3.63 -8.94 -3.72
CA GLY A 29 3.92 -7.54 -3.44
C GLY A 29 2.67 -6.72 -3.19
N LEU A 30 2.78 -5.84 -2.20
CA LEU A 30 1.73 -4.93 -1.77
C LEU A 30 2.33 -3.56 -1.46
N ALA A 31 1.63 -2.50 -1.85
CA ALA A 31 1.95 -1.13 -1.49
C ALA A 31 0.69 -0.36 -1.11
N VAL A 32 0.83 0.55 -0.14
CA VAL A 32 -0.26 1.37 0.38
C VAL A 32 -0.12 2.79 -0.18
N ASP A 33 -1.21 3.30 -0.75
CA ASP A 33 -1.38 4.72 -1.02
C ASP A 33 -1.95 5.40 0.23
N TRP A 34 -1.09 6.12 0.94
CA TRP A 34 -1.46 6.83 2.16
C TRP A 34 -2.17 8.17 1.91
N ILE A 35 -2.18 8.68 0.68
CA ILE A 35 -2.83 9.94 0.32
C ILE A 35 -4.28 9.68 -0.09
N TYR A 36 -4.50 8.70 -0.98
CA TYR A 36 -5.83 8.39 -1.54
C TYR A 36 -6.52 7.19 -0.90
N ASN A 37 -5.89 6.51 0.06
CA ASN A 37 -6.43 5.38 0.82
C ASN A 37 -6.76 4.12 -0.01
N HIS A 38 -5.81 3.76 -0.87
CA HIS A 38 -5.89 2.56 -1.70
C HIS A 38 -4.75 1.59 -1.38
N ILE A 39 -4.96 0.31 -1.67
CA ILE A 39 -3.95 -0.74 -1.61
C ILE A 39 -3.75 -1.23 -3.02
N TYR A 40 -2.51 -1.17 -3.49
CA TYR A 40 -2.07 -1.70 -4.77
C TYR A 40 -1.33 -3.01 -4.53
N PHE A 41 -1.61 -4.03 -5.32
CA PHE A 41 -0.96 -5.33 -5.16
C PHE A 41 -0.75 -6.01 -6.50
N THR A 42 0.34 -6.78 -6.56
CA THR A 42 0.62 -7.70 -7.66
C THR A 42 -0.05 -9.04 -7.36
N ASP A 43 -0.53 -9.73 -8.39
CA ASP A 43 -0.97 -11.12 -8.30
C ASP A 43 -0.16 -11.96 -9.30
N THR A 44 0.71 -12.80 -8.76
CA THR A 44 1.62 -13.63 -9.56
C THR A 44 0.87 -14.68 -10.38
N HIS A 45 -0.23 -15.24 -9.86
CA HIS A 45 -0.96 -16.31 -10.52
C HIS A 45 -1.88 -15.79 -11.62
N LYS A 46 -2.54 -14.65 -11.37
CA LYS A 46 -3.38 -13.98 -12.39
C LYS A 46 -2.56 -13.16 -13.38
N SER A 47 -1.29 -12.89 -13.06
CA SER A 47 -0.43 -11.96 -13.79
C SER A 47 -1.08 -10.59 -13.92
N THR A 48 -1.53 -10.02 -12.79
CA THR A 48 -2.22 -8.72 -12.73
C THR A 48 -1.57 -7.78 -11.72
N ILE A 49 -1.82 -6.48 -11.92
CA ILE A 49 -1.67 -5.45 -10.91
C ILE A 49 -3.06 -4.87 -10.66
N GLU A 50 -3.49 -4.93 -9.41
CA GLU A 50 -4.83 -4.61 -8.97
C GLU A 50 -4.78 -3.56 -7.86
N LEU A 51 -5.89 -2.86 -7.66
CA LEU A 51 -6.10 -2.03 -6.48
C LEU A 51 -7.40 -2.40 -5.76
N THR A 52 -7.41 -2.10 -4.48
CA THR A 52 -8.62 -2.11 -3.66
C THR A 52 -8.63 -0.97 -2.64
N ASP A 53 -9.79 -0.63 -2.09
CA ASP A 53 -9.87 0.25 -0.93
C ASP A 53 -9.51 -0.49 0.37
N PHE A 54 -9.27 0.25 1.45
CA PHE A 54 -8.88 -0.35 2.74
C PHE A 54 -9.91 -1.30 3.36
N ASN A 55 -11.13 -1.35 2.84
CA ASN A 55 -12.19 -2.23 3.32
C ASN A 55 -12.52 -3.35 2.33
N GLY A 56 -11.84 -3.40 1.17
CA GLY A 56 -12.10 -4.42 0.15
C GLY A 56 -13.39 -4.22 -0.65
N ASN A 57 -14.04 -3.06 -0.57
CA ASN A 57 -15.35 -2.87 -1.19
C ASN A 57 -15.26 -2.62 -2.70
N THR A 58 -14.12 -2.12 -3.15
CA THR A 58 -13.87 -1.77 -4.54
C THR A 58 -12.65 -2.53 -5.03
N GLU A 59 -12.75 -3.17 -6.19
CA GLU A 59 -11.65 -3.87 -6.83
C GLU A 59 -11.51 -3.39 -8.28
N LYS A 60 -10.28 -3.10 -8.70
CA LYS A 60 -9.97 -2.74 -10.09
C LYS A 60 -8.68 -3.39 -10.53
N ILE A 61 -8.73 -4.10 -11.66
CA ILE A 61 -7.54 -4.52 -12.38
C ILE A 61 -7.01 -3.33 -13.19
N LEU A 62 -5.77 -2.91 -12.93
CA LEU A 62 -5.10 -1.80 -13.61
C LEU A 62 -4.31 -2.29 -14.81
N ILE A 63 -3.48 -3.31 -14.59
CA ILE A 63 -2.61 -3.91 -15.60
C ILE A 63 -2.88 -5.42 -15.60
N LYS A 64 -3.08 -5.99 -16.78
CA LYS A 64 -3.28 -7.43 -16.98
C LYS A 64 -2.55 -7.99 -18.21
N ASP A 65 -2.22 -7.11 -19.14
CA ASP A 65 -1.60 -7.50 -20.40
C ASP A 65 -0.07 -7.50 -20.21
N GLU A 66 0.62 -8.44 -20.84
CA GLU A 66 2.09 -8.53 -20.82
C GLU A 66 2.68 -8.45 -19.39
N LEU A 67 2.11 -9.18 -18.44
CA LEU A 67 2.73 -9.47 -17.15
C LEU A 67 3.03 -10.98 -17.13
N ASN A 68 4.21 -11.35 -16.65
CA ASN A 68 4.59 -12.76 -16.54
C ASN A 68 4.52 -13.18 -15.08
N VAL A 69 5.41 -12.62 -14.26
CA VAL A 69 5.53 -12.98 -12.84
C VAL A 69 5.80 -11.69 -12.05
N PRO A 70 4.80 -10.77 -11.95
CA PRO A 70 4.96 -9.52 -11.22
C PRO A 70 5.18 -9.81 -9.74
N ARG A 71 6.17 -9.16 -9.11
CA ARG A 71 6.58 -9.43 -7.72
C ARG A 71 6.43 -8.21 -6.83
N SER A 72 7.44 -7.35 -6.75
CA SER A 72 7.43 -6.20 -5.83
C SER A 72 6.79 -4.98 -6.50
N ILE A 73 6.09 -4.16 -5.71
CA ILE A 73 5.44 -2.91 -6.16
C ILE A 73 5.77 -1.79 -5.17
N ALA A 74 5.98 -0.58 -5.69
CA ALA A 74 6.21 0.63 -4.91
C ALA A 74 5.48 1.83 -5.54
N LEU A 75 5.02 2.77 -4.70
CA LEU A 75 4.19 3.90 -5.10
C LEU A 75 4.87 5.22 -4.75
N ASP A 76 4.67 6.22 -5.62
CA ASP A 76 4.85 7.64 -5.32
C ASP A 76 3.50 8.34 -5.55
N PRO A 77 2.62 8.40 -4.53
CA PRO A 77 1.30 9.00 -4.66
C PRO A 77 1.31 10.52 -4.87
N ILE A 78 2.42 11.20 -4.57
CA ILE A 78 2.56 12.65 -4.78
C ILE A 78 2.64 12.95 -6.27
N ASP A 79 3.41 12.15 -7.02
CA ASP A 79 3.55 12.31 -8.47
C ASP A 79 2.65 11.33 -9.26
N GLY A 80 1.86 10.50 -8.59
CA GLY A 80 0.92 9.56 -9.21
C GLY A 80 1.58 8.43 -10.00
N TRP A 81 2.77 7.96 -9.59
CA TRP A 81 3.49 6.88 -10.26
C TRP A 81 3.51 5.58 -9.42
N MET A 82 3.38 4.45 -10.10
CA MET A 82 3.66 3.12 -9.54
C MET A 82 4.78 2.44 -10.32
N TYR A 83 5.56 1.64 -9.61
CA TYR A 83 6.69 0.88 -10.13
C TYR A 83 6.55 -0.57 -9.70
N TRP A 84 6.93 -1.51 -10.55
CA TRP A 84 6.96 -2.92 -10.18
C TRP A 84 8.09 -3.68 -10.84
N SER A 85 8.45 -4.81 -10.23
CA SER A 85 9.35 -5.79 -10.83
C SER A 85 8.58 -6.98 -11.41
N ASP A 86 9.06 -7.50 -12.53
CA ASP A 86 8.61 -8.76 -13.13
C ASP A 86 9.85 -9.63 -13.38
N TRP A 87 9.86 -10.85 -12.84
CA TRP A 87 10.99 -11.78 -12.92
C TRP A 87 10.69 -13.01 -13.79
N GLY A 88 9.63 -12.95 -14.60
CA GLY A 88 9.24 -14.02 -15.50
C GLY A 88 10.17 -14.22 -16.69
N ALA A 89 9.63 -14.73 -17.80
CA ALA A 89 10.42 -15.08 -18.98
C ALA A 89 11.20 -13.90 -19.59
N SER A 90 10.70 -12.66 -19.42
CA SER A 90 11.37 -11.43 -19.84
C SER A 90 11.54 -10.49 -18.63
N PRO A 91 12.55 -10.71 -17.77
CA PRO A 91 12.71 -9.94 -16.54
C PRO A 91 12.85 -8.45 -16.80
N ARG A 92 12.13 -7.63 -16.04
CA ARG A 92 12.09 -6.19 -16.21
C ARG A 92 11.63 -5.46 -14.96
N ILE A 93 11.90 -4.17 -14.92
CA ILE A 93 11.27 -3.22 -13.99
C ILE A 93 10.52 -2.20 -14.84
N GLU A 94 9.29 -1.93 -14.47
CA GLU A 94 8.39 -1.06 -15.22
C GLU A 94 7.81 0.02 -14.31
N ARG A 95 7.28 1.05 -14.94
CA ARG A 95 6.48 2.09 -14.29
C ARG A 95 5.18 2.32 -15.05
N ALA A 96 4.18 2.83 -14.37
CA ALA A 96 2.95 3.35 -14.95
C ALA A 96 2.37 4.41 -14.02
N GLY A 97 1.41 5.19 -14.49
CA GLY A 97 0.55 5.96 -13.63
C GLY A 97 -0.21 5.05 -12.66
N MET A 98 -0.53 5.57 -11.48
CA MET A 98 -1.34 4.84 -10.49
C MET A 98 -2.80 4.60 -10.95
N ASP A 99 -3.19 5.21 -12.06
CA ASP A 99 -4.40 4.94 -12.83
C ASP A 99 -4.26 3.81 -13.87
N GLY A 100 -3.05 3.26 -14.03
CA GLY A 100 -2.69 2.23 -15.01
C GLY A 100 -2.22 2.77 -16.37
N THR A 101 -2.19 4.10 -16.56
CA THR A 101 -1.80 4.72 -17.84
C THR A 101 -0.29 4.89 -17.98
N HIS A 102 0.21 5.31 -19.15
CA HIS A 102 1.62 5.66 -19.37
C HIS A 102 2.64 4.59 -18.95
N ARG A 103 2.28 3.31 -19.15
CA ARG A 103 3.16 2.19 -18.85
C ARG A 103 4.42 2.23 -19.71
N LEU A 104 5.58 2.10 -19.05
CA LEU A 104 6.89 2.06 -19.68
C LEU A 104 7.80 1.07 -18.95
N THR A 105 8.54 0.27 -19.73
CA THR A 105 9.65 -0.50 -19.19
C THR A 105 10.86 0.41 -18.98
N ILE A 106 11.35 0.49 -17.75
CA ILE A 106 12.49 1.36 -17.37
C ILE A 106 13.80 0.58 -17.19
N VAL A 107 13.74 -0.73 -16.98
CA VAL A 107 14.91 -1.63 -16.95
C VAL A 107 14.56 -2.95 -17.64
N ASN A 108 15.33 -3.33 -18.66
CA ASN A 108 15.16 -4.59 -19.41
C ASN A 108 16.49 -5.27 -19.80
N TYR A 109 17.63 -4.74 -19.33
CA TYR A 109 18.96 -5.28 -19.56
C TYR A 109 19.65 -5.52 -18.21
N ASP A 110 20.62 -6.44 -18.14
CA ASP A 110 21.33 -6.81 -16.91
C ASP A 110 20.41 -6.96 -15.69
N VAL A 111 19.28 -7.63 -15.92
CA VAL A 111 18.23 -7.91 -14.93
C VAL A 111 17.77 -9.34 -15.15
N LYS A 112 17.64 -10.09 -14.06
CA LYS A 112 17.30 -11.52 -14.07
C LYS A 112 16.24 -11.84 -13.05
N TRP A 113 16.50 -11.63 -11.75
CA TRP A 113 15.51 -11.83 -10.69
C TRP A 113 15.32 -10.54 -9.88
N PRO A 114 14.69 -9.50 -10.46
CA PRO A 114 14.42 -8.26 -9.74
C PRO A 114 13.38 -8.53 -8.63
N ASN A 115 13.87 -8.82 -7.42
CA ASN A 115 13.01 -9.30 -6.34
C ASN A 115 12.26 -8.14 -5.68
N GLY A 116 12.93 -7.40 -4.81
CA GLY A 116 12.40 -6.23 -4.12
C GLY A 116 12.81 -4.94 -4.82
N ILE A 117 11.91 -3.95 -4.79
CA ILE A 117 12.17 -2.57 -5.22
C ILE A 117 11.84 -1.58 -4.10
N THR A 118 12.48 -0.42 -4.10
CA THR A 118 12.14 0.69 -3.21
C THR A 118 12.42 2.04 -3.87
N LEU A 119 11.74 3.08 -3.40
CA LEU A 119 11.83 4.44 -3.93
C LEU A 119 12.46 5.39 -2.91
N ASP A 120 13.47 6.13 -3.37
CA ASP A 120 13.88 7.41 -2.78
C ASP A 120 13.09 8.53 -3.48
N MET A 121 11.99 8.95 -2.85
CA MET A 121 11.09 9.98 -3.38
C MET A 121 11.74 11.37 -3.43
N VAL A 122 12.74 11.63 -2.58
CA VAL A 122 13.45 12.93 -2.58
C VAL A 122 14.38 13.02 -3.77
N ARG A 123 15.12 11.95 -4.07
CA ARG A 123 16.05 11.91 -5.21
C ARG A 123 15.41 11.42 -6.52
N LYS A 124 14.12 11.07 -6.49
CA LYS A 124 13.38 10.46 -7.62
C LYS A 124 14.16 9.29 -8.23
N ARG A 125 14.59 8.39 -7.35
CA ARG A 125 15.45 7.24 -7.67
C ARG A 125 14.86 5.93 -7.17
N LEU A 126 14.91 4.90 -8.02
CA LEU A 126 14.50 3.54 -7.71
C LEU A 126 15.73 2.69 -7.41
N TYR A 127 15.64 1.85 -6.38
CA TYR A 127 16.64 0.84 -6.01
C TYR A 127 16.00 -0.54 -6.07
N TRP A 128 16.77 -1.55 -6.48
CA TRP A 128 16.32 -2.94 -6.48
C TRP A 128 17.44 -3.91 -6.13
N VAL A 129 17.03 -5.08 -5.64
CA VAL A 129 17.89 -6.26 -5.48
C VAL A 129 17.65 -7.23 -6.63
N ASP A 130 18.72 -7.82 -7.16
CA ASP A 130 18.63 -8.91 -8.12
C ASP A 130 19.19 -10.21 -7.50
N GLY A 131 18.31 -11.17 -7.28
CA GLY A 131 18.64 -12.43 -6.61
C GLY A 131 19.47 -13.41 -7.45
N LYS A 132 19.57 -13.20 -8.78
CA LYS A 132 20.37 -14.04 -9.66
C LYS A 132 21.74 -13.43 -9.94
N LEU A 133 21.80 -12.11 -10.05
CA LEU A 133 23.02 -11.37 -10.35
C LEU A 133 23.82 -11.00 -9.10
N ASN A 134 23.25 -11.17 -7.90
CA ASN A 134 23.85 -10.82 -6.61
C ASN A 134 24.24 -9.34 -6.53
N ILE A 135 23.34 -8.47 -7.01
CA ILE A 135 23.55 -7.01 -7.05
C ILE A 135 22.43 -6.25 -6.36
N ILE A 136 22.78 -5.09 -5.83
CA ILE A 136 21.87 -3.97 -5.64
C ILE A 136 22.18 -2.96 -6.74
N SER A 137 21.15 -2.53 -7.46
CA SER A 137 21.28 -1.52 -8.50
C SER A 137 20.24 -0.42 -8.32
N SER A 138 20.44 0.68 -9.03
CA SER A 138 19.56 1.84 -8.97
C SER A 138 19.47 2.57 -10.31
N VAL A 139 18.34 3.22 -10.55
CA VAL A 139 18.05 4.06 -11.73
C VAL A 139 17.22 5.26 -11.30
N ASN A 140 17.25 6.33 -12.07
CA ASN A 140 16.24 7.39 -11.96
C ASN A 140 14.85 6.82 -12.32
N TYR A 141 13.78 7.54 -11.97
CA TYR A 141 12.40 7.13 -12.26
C TYR A 141 12.12 6.89 -13.76
N ASP A 142 12.86 7.53 -14.65
CA ASP A 142 12.76 7.33 -16.10
C ASP A 142 13.64 6.17 -16.64
N GLY A 143 14.38 5.47 -15.77
CA GLY A 143 15.34 4.42 -16.13
C GLY A 143 16.75 4.93 -16.43
N SER A 144 16.97 6.25 -16.44
CA SER A 144 18.28 6.84 -16.73
C SER A 144 19.27 6.71 -15.56
N GLN A 145 20.54 7.01 -15.83
CA GLN A 145 21.62 7.05 -14.84
C GLN A 145 21.70 5.80 -13.96
N ARG A 146 21.67 4.63 -14.61
CA ARG A 146 21.83 3.35 -13.91
C ARG A 146 23.16 3.30 -13.16
N ARG A 147 23.12 2.83 -11.91
CA ARG A 147 24.29 2.57 -11.08
C ARG A 147 24.15 1.25 -10.34
N GLN A 148 25.17 0.40 -10.44
CA GLN A 148 25.34 -0.71 -9.51
C GLN A 148 25.85 -0.14 -8.18
N ILE A 149 25.11 -0.37 -7.11
CA ILE A 149 25.45 0.12 -5.76
C ILE A 149 26.33 -0.89 -5.04
N LEU A 150 25.95 -2.16 -5.09
CA LEU A 150 26.66 -3.26 -4.44
C LEU A 150 26.64 -4.49 -5.34
N TYR A 151 27.76 -5.19 -5.39
CA TYR A 151 27.85 -6.57 -5.85
C TYR A 151 28.53 -7.37 -4.74
N SER A 152 27.92 -8.48 -4.31
CA SER A 152 28.53 -9.33 -3.29
C SER A 152 27.96 -10.74 -3.36
N THR A 153 28.83 -11.73 -3.53
CA THR A 153 28.46 -13.15 -3.41
C THR A 153 28.38 -13.62 -1.95
N GLU A 154 28.63 -12.74 -1.00
CA GLU A 154 28.54 -13.00 0.44
C GLU A 154 27.26 -12.43 1.05
N TYR A 155 26.91 -11.19 0.70
CA TYR A 155 25.80 -10.44 1.30
C TYR A 155 24.53 -10.37 0.44
N LEU A 156 24.61 -10.81 -0.82
CA LEU A 156 23.50 -10.85 -1.77
C LEU A 156 23.37 -12.24 -2.39
N ARG A 157 23.34 -13.27 -1.54
CA ARG A 157 23.23 -14.68 -1.96
C ARG A 157 21.83 -15.01 -2.45
N HIS A 158 20.81 -14.53 -1.73
CA HIS A 158 19.41 -14.65 -2.11
C HIS A 158 18.60 -13.46 -1.56
N PRO A 159 18.90 -12.23 -2.01
CA PRO A 159 18.20 -11.04 -1.53
C PRO A 159 16.75 -11.05 -2.01
N PHE A 160 15.80 -10.72 -1.13
CA PHE A 160 14.37 -10.78 -1.48
C PHE A 160 13.67 -9.43 -1.43
N SER A 161 13.77 -8.68 -0.34
CA SER A 161 13.12 -7.37 -0.17
C SER A 161 14.17 -6.31 0.12
N ILE A 162 13.90 -5.06 -0.29
CA ILE A 162 14.77 -3.91 -0.03
C ILE A 162 13.92 -2.70 0.35
N THR A 163 14.42 -1.88 1.26
CA THR A 163 13.84 -0.58 1.64
C THR A 163 14.96 0.45 1.83
N THR A 164 14.61 1.73 1.85
CA THR A 164 15.58 2.82 2.01
C THR A 164 15.11 3.83 3.05
N PHE A 165 16.05 4.36 3.81
CA PHE A 165 15.83 5.50 4.69
C PHE A 165 17.13 6.27 4.85
N GLU A 166 17.04 7.60 4.86
CA GLU A 166 18.20 8.49 4.85
C GLU A 166 19.25 8.03 3.84
N ASP A 167 20.48 7.79 4.27
CA ASP A 167 21.61 7.44 3.41
C ASP A 167 21.83 5.93 3.27
N TYR A 168 20.88 5.11 3.73
CA TYR A 168 21.03 3.66 3.80
C TYR A 168 19.98 2.88 3.00
N LEU A 169 20.42 1.71 2.55
CA LEU A 169 19.58 0.64 2.03
C LEU A 169 19.56 -0.49 3.07
N TYR A 170 18.41 -1.13 3.20
CA TYR A 170 18.19 -2.28 4.06
C TYR A 170 17.56 -3.39 3.24
N TRP A 171 18.08 -4.61 3.31
CA TRP A 171 17.53 -5.73 2.53
C TRP A 171 17.50 -7.03 3.31
N THR A 172 16.52 -7.87 3.00
CA THR A 172 16.42 -9.25 3.49
C THR A 172 17.22 -10.18 2.59
N ASP A 173 17.90 -11.16 3.17
CA ASP A 173 18.55 -12.24 2.44
C ASP A 173 18.12 -13.60 3.01
N TRP A 174 17.64 -14.50 2.15
CA TRP A 174 17.12 -15.81 2.56
C TRP A 174 18.21 -16.82 2.92
N ASP A 175 19.38 -16.75 2.27
CA ASP A 175 20.50 -17.66 2.57
C ASP A 175 21.12 -17.30 3.93
N LYS A 176 21.26 -16.00 4.19
CA LYS A 176 21.80 -15.48 5.46
C LYS A 176 20.77 -15.33 6.57
N GLN A 177 19.49 -15.44 6.24
CA GLN A 177 18.38 -15.32 7.19
C GLN A 177 18.49 -14.08 8.08
N THR A 178 18.87 -12.95 7.48
CA THR A 178 19.13 -11.68 8.19
C THR A 178 18.64 -10.48 7.38
N VAL A 179 18.66 -9.31 8.02
CA VAL A 179 18.56 -8.02 7.34
C VAL A 179 19.93 -7.37 7.38
N PHE A 180 20.41 -7.00 6.19
CA PHE A 180 21.62 -6.21 6.03
C PHE A 180 21.28 -4.74 5.85
N LYS A 181 22.26 -3.89 6.14
CA LYS A 181 22.26 -2.46 5.87
C LYS A 181 23.56 -2.08 5.15
N ALA A 182 23.51 -1.12 4.23
CA ALA A 182 24.69 -0.52 3.60
C ALA A 182 24.40 0.90 3.10
N ASN A 183 25.43 1.71 2.88
CA ASN A 183 25.28 3.06 2.36
C ASN A 183 24.75 3.04 0.91
N LYS A 184 23.69 3.80 0.63
CA LYS A 184 22.95 3.75 -0.65
C LYS A 184 23.71 4.34 -1.85
N PHE A 185 24.78 5.10 -1.62
CA PHE A 185 25.52 5.80 -2.67
C PHE A 185 26.73 5.02 -3.17
N ASN A 186 27.36 4.24 -2.30
CA ASN A 186 28.62 3.55 -2.57
C ASN A 186 28.61 2.05 -2.20
N GLY A 187 27.56 1.55 -1.55
CA GLY A 187 27.44 0.15 -1.13
C GLY A 187 28.41 -0.26 -0.02
N GLN A 188 29.07 0.69 0.65
CA GLN A 188 30.01 0.42 1.73
C GLN A 188 29.30 0.23 3.06
N ASP A 189 30.08 -0.17 4.08
CA ASP A 189 29.63 -0.35 5.46
C ASP A 189 28.49 -1.36 5.58
N VAL A 190 28.66 -2.51 4.90
CA VAL A 190 27.69 -3.61 4.96
C VAL A 190 27.68 -4.20 6.37
N GLU A 191 26.54 -4.14 7.05
CA GLU A 191 26.34 -4.67 8.39
C GLU A 191 25.07 -5.51 8.48
N ALA A 192 25.11 -6.61 9.23
CA ALA A 192 23.90 -7.32 9.62
C ALA A 192 23.27 -6.60 10.82
N ILE A 193 22.03 -6.16 10.70
CA ILE A 193 21.35 -5.37 11.75
C ILE A 193 20.46 -6.21 12.68
N THR A 194 20.35 -7.51 12.40
CA THR A 194 19.60 -8.43 13.26
C THR A 194 20.55 -9.08 14.27
N ALA A 195 20.16 -9.09 15.55
CA ALA A 195 21.04 -9.58 16.62
C ALA A 195 21.39 -11.08 16.49
N MET A 196 20.59 -11.85 15.74
CA MET A 196 20.79 -13.28 15.45
C MET A 196 20.25 -13.63 14.05
N HIS A 197 20.59 -14.82 13.55
CA HIS A 197 19.93 -15.43 12.40
C HIS A 197 18.45 -15.61 12.73
N MET A 198 17.58 -15.15 11.84
CA MET A 198 16.14 -15.27 12.05
C MET A 198 15.71 -16.75 12.01
N LEU A 199 14.77 -17.12 12.88
CA LEU A 199 14.22 -18.48 12.93
C LEU A 199 13.44 -18.89 11.65
N GLN A 200 13.07 -17.91 10.83
CA GLN A 200 12.34 -18.10 9.57
C GLN A 200 12.93 -17.20 8.49
N HIS A 201 12.70 -17.55 7.22
CA HIS A 201 13.12 -16.73 6.08
C HIS A 201 12.50 -15.32 6.18
N PRO A 202 13.32 -14.25 6.24
CA PRO A 202 12.81 -12.90 6.25
C PRO A 202 12.23 -12.58 4.87
N MET A 203 10.94 -12.26 4.81
CA MET A 203 10.28 -11.98 3.55
C MET A 203 10.43 -10.49 3.24
N VAL A 204 9.50 -9.66 3.69
CA VAL A 204 9.47 -8.23 3.36
C VAL A 204 10.15 -7.41 4.45
N VAL A 205 10.95 -6.40 4.08
CA VAL A 205 11.44 -5.39 5.03
C VAL A 205 10.88 -4.02 4.65
N HIS A 206 10.44 -3.26 5.66
CA HIS A 206 9.98 -1.89 5.46
C HIS A 206 10.41 -0.99 6.60
N VAL A 207 10.82 0.25 6.30
CA VAL A 207 11.07 1.27 7.31
C VAL A 207 9.75 1.92 7.73
N TYR A 208 9.46 1.90 9.03
CA TYR A 208 8.33 2.58 9.63
C TYR A 208 8.79 3.92 10.19
N HIS A 209 8.53 4.99 9.43
CA HIS A 209 8.83 6.37 9.78
C HIS A 209 7.92 7.33 8.98
N PRO A 210 7.41 8.44 9.57
CA PRO A 210 6.55 9.39 8.86
C PRO A 210 7.17 9.93 7.55
N TYR A 211 8.48 10.19 7.52
CA TYR A 211 9.17 10.60 6.27
C TYR A 211 9.20 9.56 5.14
N ARG A 212 8.80 8.31 5.39
CA ARG A 212 8.54 7.33 4.31
C ARG A 212 7.16 7.51 3.66
N GLN A 213 6.28 8.25 4.31
CA GLN A 213 4.93 8.59 3.86
C GLN A 213 4.70 10.10 4.03
N PRO A 214 5.46 10.94 3.29
CA PRO A 214 5.33 12.39 3.40
C PRO A 214 3.90 12.85 3.05
N ASP A 215 3.49 13.95 3.69
CA ASP A 215 2.20 14.57 3.40
C ASP A 215 2.11 15.00 1.93
N GLY A 216 0.93 14.86 1.35
CA GLY A 216 0.63 15.36 0.01
C GLY A 216 -0.85 15.71 -0.13
N GLU A 217 -1.15 16.49 -1.18
CA GLU A 217 -2.51 16.96 -1.42
C GLU A 217 -3.37 15.85 -2.03
N ASN A 218 -4.47 15.50 -1.36
CA ASN A 218 -5.46 14.59 -1.90
C ASN A 218 -6.47 15.38 -2.76
N TYR A 219 -6.22 15.41 -4.06
CA TYR A 219 -7.10 16.07 -5.04
C TYR A 219 -8.48 15.40 -5.22
N CYS A 220 -8.68 14.19 -4.68
CA CYS A 220 -9.97 13.50 -4.65
C CYS A 220 -10.82 13.88 -3.42
N GLN A 221 -10.28 14.62 -2.45
CA GLN A 221 -10.95 14.91 -1.19
C GLN A 221 -12.30 15.64 -1.38
N THR A 222 -12.38 16.54 -2.36
CA THR A 222 -13.61 17.27 -2.66
C THR A 222 -14.46 16.47 -3.64
N ALA A 223 -15.64 16.04 -3.21
CA ALA A 223 -16.63 15.33 -4.03
C ALA A 223 -16.06 14.13 -4.81
N ASN A 224 -15.09 13.41 -4.24
CA ASN A 224 -14.40 12.28 -4.89
C ASN A 224 -13.78 12.65 -6.25
N GLY A 225 -13.28 13.89 -6.40
CA GLY A 225 -12.77 14.39 -7.67
C GLY A 225 -13.82 14.44 -8.79
N HIS A 226 -15.11 14.49 -8.43
CA HIS A 226 -16.26 14.34 -9.33
C HIS A 226 -16.37 12.97 -10.01
N CYS A 227 -15.66 11.96 -9.51
CA CYS A 227 -15.75 10.59 -10.00
C CYS A 227 -16.91 9.85 -9.36
N SER A 228 -17.70 9.14 -10.17
CA SER A 228 -18.83 8.34 -9.66
C SER A 228 -18.41 7.17 -8.77
N HIS A 229 -17.21 6.61 -8.98
CA HIS A 229 -16.70 5.45 -8.24
C HIS A 229 -15.26 5.67 -7.75
N LEU A 230 -14.25 5.45 -8.58
CA LEU A 230 -12.84 5.58 -8.18
C LEU A 230 -12.26 6.91 -8.68
N CYS A 231 -11.53 7.57 -7.80
CA CYS A 231 -10.70 8.72 -8.11
C CYS A 231 -9.24 8.37 -7.79
N LEU A 232 -8.39 8.30 -8.81
CA LEU A 232 -7.01 7.83 -8.70
C LEU A 232 -6.03 8.96 -9.04
N PRO A 233 -4.85 9.03 -8.38
CA PRO A 233 -3.82 9.97 -8.78
C PRO A 233 -3.33 9.67 -10.20
N ALA A 234 -3.31 10.70 -11.03
CA ALA A 234 -2.83 10.64 -12.39
C ALA A 234 -1.32 10.90 -12.44
N PRO A 235 -0.58 10.29 -13.37
CA PRO A 235 0.87 10.47 -13.47
C PRO A 235 1.23 11.93 -13.80
N PHE A 236 2.06 12.54 -12.95
CA PHE A 236 2.67 13.83 -13.22
C PHE A 236 3.78 13.68 -14.26
N ILE A 237 3.49 14.13 -15.49
CA ILE A 237 4.42 14.10 -16.64
C ILE A 237 4.95 15.51 -16.91
N ASN A 238 4.06 16.50 -16.83
CA ASN A 238 4.38 17.91 -16.97
C ASN A 238 3.33 18.77 -16.25
N GLU A 239 3.50 20.09 -16.26
CA GLU A 239 2.61 21.02 -15.57
C GLU A 239 1.14 20.96 -16.01
N ARG A 240 0.87 20.47 -17.23
CA ARG A 240 -0.50 20.32 -17.77
C ARG A 240 -1.11 18.96 -17.48
N SER A 241 -0.37 18.03 -16.89
CA SER A 241 -0.91 16.74 -16.49
C SER A 241 -2.07 16.95 -15.52
N PRO A 242 -3.22 16.29 -15.74
CA PRO A 242 -4.25 16.23 -14.71
C PRO A 242 -3.66 15.64 -13.43
N ARG A 243 -4.20 16.02 -12.27
CA ARG A 243 -3.75 15.46 -10.98
C ARG A 243 -4.46 14.17 -10.61
N ILE A 244 -5.64 13.94 -11.18
CA ILE A 244 -6.49 12.78 -10.92
C ILE A 244 -7.13 12.29 -12.21
N THR A 245 -7.54 11.02 -12.19
CA THR A 245 -8.41 10.40 -13.20
C THR A 245 -9.54 9.65 -12.53
N CYS A 246 -10.72 9.65 -13.16
CA CYS A 246 -11.79 8.77 -12.73
C CYS A 246 -11.61 7.37 -13.34
N ALA A 247 -11.89 6.37 -12.52
CA ALA A 247 -11.79 4.98 -12.90
C ALA A 247 -13.03 4.20 -12.45
N CYS A 248 -13.25 3.08 -13.12
CA CYS A 248 -14.35 2.18 -12.81
C CYS A 248 -13.85 0.86 -12.21
N PRO A 249 -14.57 0.30 -11.22
CA PRO A 249 -14.33 -1.04 -10.70
C PRO A 249 -14.38 -2.10 -11.81
N THR A 250 -13.77 -3.25 -11.55
CA THR A 250 -13.78 -4.39 -12.47
C THR A 250 -15.23 -4.79 -12.78
N GLY A 251 -15.58 -4.85 -14.07
CA GLY A 251 -16.93 -5.15 -14.55
C GLY A 251 -17.72 -3.94 -15.03
N LEU A 252 -17.31 -2.72 -14.67
CA LEU A 252 -17.90 -1.47 -15.16
C LEU A 252 -16.96 -0.76 -16.14
N ARG A 253 -17.54 0.06 -17.02
CA ARG A 253 -16.81 0.88 -17.99
C ARG A 253 -16.98 2.37 -17.69
N LEU A 254 -15.91 3.14 -17.89
CA LEU A 254 -15.95 4.60 -17.83
C LEU A 254 -16.68 5.14 -19.06
N MET A 255 -17.64 6.03 -18.82
CA MET A 255 -18.45 6.66 -19.85
C MET A 255 -17.71 7.82 -20.52
N GLU A 256 -18.28 8.36 -21.58
CA GLU A 256 -17.66 9.42 -22.40
C GLU A 256 -17.46 10.74 -21.64
N ASP A 257 -18.22 10.96 -20.56
CA ASP A 257 -18.03 12.11 -19.67
C ASP A 257 -16.75 12.03 -18.83
N GLY A 258 -16.06 10.89 -18.85
CA GLY A 258 -14.84 10.65 -18.09
C GLY A 258 -15.04 10.63 -16.57
N GLN A 259 -16.27 10.50 -16.08
CA GLN A 259 -16.62 10.59 -14.65
C GLN A 259 -17.55 9.47 -14.19
N THR A 260 -18.51 9.08 -15.03
CA THR A 260 -19.52 8.09 -14.68
C THR A 260 -19.13 6.68 -15.11
N CYS A 261 -19.48 5.69 -14.29
CA CYS A 261 -19.32 4.28 -14.60
C CYS A 261 -20.67 3.64 -14.87
N ALA A 262 -20.76 2.84 -15.92
CA ALA A 262 -21.95 2.07 -16.25
C ALA A 262 -21.59 0.64 -16.66
N GLU A 263 -22.58 -0.25 -16.58
CA GLU A 263 -22.50 -1.59 -17.16
C GLU A 263 -22.48 -1.51 -18.69
N ASP A 264 -21.88 -2.53 -19.31
CA ASP A 264 -21.86 -2.64 -20.75
C ASP A 264 -23.25 -3.07 -21.25
N SER A 265 -24.03 -2.10 -21.75
CA SER A 265 -25.40 -2.34 -22.25
C SER A 265 -25.47 -3.35 -23.41
N ASN A 266 -24.32 -3.77 -23.95
CA ASN A 266 -24.20 -4.80 -24.99
C ASN A 266 -24.09 -6.25 -24.46
N LYS A 267 -24.11 -6.49 -23.14
CA LYS A 267 -24.17 -7.86 -22.57
C LYS A 267 -25.59 -8.38 -22.29
N HIS A 268 -26.61 -7.55 -22.54
CA HIS A 268 -28.02 -7.93 -22.35
C HIS A 268 -28.90 -7.70 -23.59
N SER A 269 -28.40 -8.01 -24.79
CA SER A 269 -29.28 -8.25 -25.93
C SER A 269 -29.29 -9.74 -26.23
N PHE A 270 -30.29 -10.46 -25.68
CA PHE A 270 -30.98 -11.65 -26.20
C PHE A 270 -31.68 -12.38 -25.03
N ARG A 271 -32.78 -11.80 -24.54
CA ARG A 271 -33.92 -12.61 -24.06
C ARG A 271 -35.16 -12.13 -24.80
N ASN A 272 -35.44 -12.82 -25.91
CA ASN A 272 -36.76 -12.79 -26.53
C ASN A 272 -37.77 -13.33 -25.52
N LEU A 273 -38.71 -12.49 -25.10
CA LEU A 273 -39.98 -12.92 -24.54
C LEU A 273 -41.09 -12.27 -25.35
N THR A 274 -41.56 -13.02 -26.34
CA THR A 274 -42.86 -12.86 -26.95
C THR A 274 -43.93 -13.28 -25.95
N HIS A 275 -44.73 -12.34 -25.45
CA HIS A 275 -46.14 -12.63 -25.21
C HIS A 275 -46.98 -11.37 -25.22
N GLY A 276 -47.96 -11.35 -26.12
CA GLY A 276 -48.97 -10.32 -26.22
C GLY A 276 -49.98 -10.40 -25.08
N GLY A 277 -50.59 -9.26 -24.79
CA GLY A 277 -51.66 -9.14 -23.80
C GLY A 277 -52.14 -7.70 -23.71
N SER A 278 -53.12 -7.37 -24.54
CA SER A 278 -53.93 -6.15 -24.47
C SER A 278 -54.63 -6.02 -23.12
N SER A 279 -54.75 -4.81 -22.57
CA SER A 279 -55.95 -4.31 -21.84
C SER A 279 -55.84 -2.83 -21.46
N ASN A 280 -56.64 -2.03 -22.16
CA ASN A 280 -57.52 -0.92 -21.74
C ASN A 280 -57.06 0.20 -20.78
N VAL A 281 -57.17 1.40 -21.33
CA VAL A 281 -57.16 2.72 -20.69
C VAL A 281 -58.48 2.96 -19.95
N THR A 282 -58.41 3.40 -18.70
CA THR A 282 -59.48 4.14 -18.03
C THR A 282 -58.91 5.41 -17.41
N ALA A 283 -59.34 6.55 -17.94
CA ALA A 283 -59.08 7.86 -17.40
C ALA A 283 -59.99 8.11 -16.19
N THR A 284 -59.43 8.63 -15.10
CA THR A 284 -60.19 9.31 -14.06
C THR A 284 -59.64 10.71 -13.85
N ALA A 285 -60.59 11.63 -13.76
CA ALA A 285 -60.40 13.07 -13.81
C ALA A 285 -59.71 13.65 -12.57
N VAL A 286 -58.92 14.69 -12.80
CA VAL A 286 -58.41 15.61 -11.78
C VAL A 286 -59.44 16.73 -11.59
N GLN A 287 -59.72 17.10 -10.34
CA GLN A 287 -60.31 18.40 -10.00
C GLN A 287 -59.65 18.92 -8.70
N PRO A 288 -59.27 20.22 -8.62
CA PRO A 288 -58.50 20.77 -7.51
C PRO A 288 -59.41 21.39 -6.44
N ASP A 289 -58.93 21.52 -5.19
CA ASP A 289 -59.05 22.76 -4.42
C ASP A 289 -58.32 22.75 -3.06
N SER A 290 -57.68 23.90 -2.79
CA SER A 290 -57.32 24.49 -1.49
C SER A 290 -56.31 23.74 -0.58
N GLY A 291 -55.21 24.33 -0.10
CA GLY A 291 -54.89 25.75 0.03
C GLY A 291 -54.35 26.04 1.43
N TYR A 292 -53.03 26.14 1.53
CA TYR A 292 -52.35 27.29 2.13
C TYR A 292 -52.36 27.55 3.65
N ILE A 293 -52.80 26.64 4.53
CA ILE A 293 -52.66 26.86 6.01
C ILE A 293 -51.71 25.87 6.72
N ALA A 294 -51.21 24.83 6.05
CA ALA A 294 -50.28 23.86 6.67
C ALA A 294 -48.78 24.20 6.55
N LEU A 295 -48.39 25.18 5.72
CA LEU A 295 -46.98 25.45 5.41
C LEU A 295 -46.28 26.46 6.35
N ILE A 296 -47.02 27.27 7.11
CA ILE A 296 -46.42 28.28 7.99
C ILE A 296 -45.99 27.69 9.34
N VAL A 297 -46.62 26.61 9.79
CA VAL A 297 -46.32 25.99 11.10
C VAL A 297 -45.14 25.01 11.04
N SER A 298 -44.89 24.37 9.88
CA SER A 298 -43.79 23.40 9.71
C SER A 298 -42.41 24.04 9.48
N GLY A 299 -42.34 25.26 8.93
CA GLY A 299 -41.09 26.00 8.74
C GLY A 299 -40.50 26.54 10.04
N GLY A 300 -41.34 26.95 10.99
CA GLY A 300 -40.89 27.49 12.29
C GLY A 300 -40.19 26.47 13.18
N LEU A 301 -40.68 25.22 13.21
CA LEU A 301 -40.12 24.15 14.04
C LEU A 301 -38.77 23.63 13.52
N LEU A 302 -38.56 23.62 12.20
CA LEU A 302 -37.27 23.25 11.60
C LEU A 302 -36.21 24.32 11.84
N GLY A 303 -36.58 25.62 11.78
CA GLY A 303 -35.66 26.72 12.07
C GLY A 303 -35.14 26.72 13.51
N VAL A 304 -36.01 26.47 14.50
CA VAL A 304 -35.62 26.41 15.92
C VAL A 304 -34.69 25.22 16.20
N SER A 305 -34.91 24.09 15.55
CA SER A 305 -34.09 22.88 15.71
C SER A 305 -32.66 23.08 15.18
N LEU A 306 -32.51 23.78 14.05
CA LEU A 306 -31.18 24.08 13.47
C LEU A 306 -30.38 25.05 14.35
N VAL A 307 -31.03 26.05 14.95
CA VAL A 307 -30.37 27.02 15.84
C VAL A 307 -29.90 26.34 17.14
N LEU A 308 -30.73 25.47 17.74
CA LEU A 308 -30.34 24.69 18.91
C LEU A 308 -29.15 23.74 18.61
N GLY A 309 -29.17 23.08 17.44
CA GLY A 309 -28.06 22.24 16.99
C GLY A 309 -26.75 23.01 16.83
N ALA A 310 -26.79 24.21 16.26
CA ALA A 310 -25.61 25.06 16.09
C ALA A 310 -25.03 25.53 17.44
N ILE A 311 -25.88 25.89 18.41
CA ILE A 311 -25.45 26.30 19.74
C ILE A 311 -24.78 25.14 20.48
N LEU A 312 -25.36 23.93 20.43
CA LEU A 312 -24.77 22.74 21.04
C LEU A 312 -23.43 22.37 20.40
N TYR A 313 -23.31 22.46 19.06
CA TYR A 313 -22.06 22.19 18.35
C TYR A 313 -20.96 23.18 18.72
N LEU A 314 -21.28 24.48 18.83
CA LEU A 314 -20.31 25.49 19.24
C LEU A 314 -19.89 25.32 20.71
N GLY A 315 -20.83 24.95 21.59
CA GLY A 315 -20.53 24.59 22.98
C GLY A 315 -19.59 23.39 23.09
N TYR A 316 -19.87 22.32 22.33
CA TYR A 316 -19.00 21.14 22.26
C TYR A 316 -17.59 21.48 21.73
N ARG A 317 -17.51 22.28 20.65
CA ARG A 317 -16.22 22.73 20.09
C ARG A 317 -15.42 23.58 21.08
N HIS A 318 -16.09 24.41 21.87
CA HIS A 318 -15.44 25.23 22.89
C HIS A 318 -14.95 24.37 24.07
N TYR A 319 -15.75 23.41 24.54
CA TYR A 319 -15.35 22.45 25.57
C TYR A 319 -14.13 21.62 25.14
N ARG A 320 -14.16 21.06 23.91
CA ARG A 320 -13.05 20.28 23.36
C ARG A 320 -11.76 21.10 23.26
N ARG A 321 -11.83 22.38 22.87
CA ARG A 321 -10.64 23.26 22.83
C ARG A 321 -10.04 23.55 24.21
N ARG A 322 -10.85 23.60 25.28
CA ARG A 322 -10.33 23.76 26.65
C ARG A 322 -9.65 22.50 27.19
N SER A 323 -10.01 21.32 26.68
CA SER A 323 -9.47 20.04 27.14
C SER A 323 -8.09 19.68 26.55
N VAL A 324 -7.47 20.52 25.71
CA VAL A 324 -6.18 20.22 25.04
C VAL A 324 -4.99 21.00 25.62
N ASN A 325 -5.16 21.73 26.72
CA ASN A 325 -4.01 22.33 27.41
C ASN A 325 -3.59 21.45 28.58
N SER A 326 -2.37 20.91 28.45
CA SER A 326 -1.60 20.06 29.37
C SER A 326 -2.06 18.61 29.51
N MET A 327 -1.37 17.70 28.83
CA MET A 327 -1.14 16.36 29.34
C MET A 327 0.36 16.05 29.20
N ASN A 328 1.10 16.32 30.27
CA ASN A 328 2.40 15.69 30.53
C ASN A 328 2.15 14.20 30.74
N PHE A 329 2.88 13.33 30.03
CA PHE A 329 2.84 11.89 30.32
C PHE A 329 4.24 11.40 30.69
N GLU A 330 4.43 11.17 31.98
CA GLU A 330 5.45 10.24 32.49
C GLU A 330 5.00 8.81 32.13
N ASN A 331 5.86 8.02 31.50
CA ASN A 331 5.61 6.63 31.11
C ASN A 331 6.22 5.66 32.14
N PRO A 332 5.42 4.87 32.89
CA PRO A 332 5.92 3.90 33.85
C PRO A 332 5.88 2.49 33.24
N ALA A 333 6.86 2.15 32.39
CA ALA A 333 7.08 0.76 31.96
C ALA A 333 8.57 0.47 31.68
N TYR A 334 9.46 0.86 32.59
CA TYR A 334 10.82 0.32 32.66
C TYR A 334 11.02 -0.38 34.00
N ARG A 335 10.86 -1.70 34.02
CA ARG A 335 11.46 -2.56 35.05
C ARG A 335 12.43 -3.51 34.38
N LYS A 336 13.72 -3.17 34.48
CA LYS A 336 14.84 -4.07 34.14
C LYS A 336 14.84 -5.25 35.12
N THR A 337 15.00 -6.47 34.61
CA THR A 337 15.69 -7.54 35.33
C THR A 337 16.68 -8.18 34.38
N THR A 338 17.94 -8.07 34.79
CA THR A 338 19.15 -8.67 34.22
C THR A 338 19.29 -10.14 34.58
N GLU A 339 19.96 -10.85 33.67
CA GLU A 339 20.79 -12.06 33.85
C GLU A 339 20.11 -13.38 34.25
N ASP A 340 20.27 -14.41 33.39
CA ASP A 340 21.02 -15.59 33.78
C ASP A 340 21.59 -16.35 32.57
N HIS A 341 22.78 -16.90 32.80
CA HIS A 341 23.62 -17.69 31.90
C HIS A 341 22.96 -19.01 31.45
N PHE A 342 23.12 -19.40 30.18
CA PHE A 342 23.17 -20.82 29.79
C PHE A 342 24.10 -21.04 28.58
N SER A 343 25.15 -21.81 28.82
CA SER A 343 25.98 -22.47 27.82
C SER A 343 25.42 -23.86 27.52
N VAL A 344 25.52 -24.36 26.27
CA VAL A 344 26.13 -25.65 25.89
C VAL A 344 25.76 -26.08 24.44
N GLU A 345 26.82 -26.55 23.77
CA GLU A 345 26.99 -27.48 22.64
C GLU A 345 26.53 -27.19 21.19
N LYS A 346 27.56 -27.23 20.34
CA LYS A 346 27.55 -27.53 18.91
C LYS A 346 26.93 -28.91 18.66
N ASN A 347 25.98 -28.97 17.74
CA ASN A 347 25.84 -30.08 16.81
C ASN A 347 25.24 -29.56 15.49
N LEU A 348 26.01 -29.70 14.41
CA LEU A 348 25.56 -29.47 13.03
C LEU A 348 24.76 -30.69 12.55
N PRO A 349 23.62 -30.51 11.88
CA PRO A 349 23.13 -31.48 10.93
C PRO A 349 23.34 -30.99 9.48
N ILE A 350 23.87 -31.90 8.66
CA ILE A 350 23.81 -31.86 7.20
C ILE A 350 22.38 -32.23 6.81
N TYR A 351 21.69 -31.42 6.00
CA TYR A 351 20.45 -31.83 5.33
C TYR A 351 20.51 -31.60 3.81
N PRO A 352 19.86 -32.48 3.02
CA PRO A 352 19.99 -32.56 1.59
C PRO A 352 19.07 -31.59 0.85
N SER A 353 19.42 -31.34 -0.40
CA SER A 353 18.69 -30.53 -1.37
C SER A 353 17.39 -31.19 -1.83
N THR A 354 16.26 -30.82 -1.26
CA THR A 354 14.93 -30.95 -1.88
C THR A 354 14.05 -29.79 -1.40
N VAL A 355 13.63 -28.94 -2.36
CA VAL A 355 12.73 -27.81 -2.14
C VAL A 355 11.31 -28.37 -2.12
N ASP A 356 10.77 -28.62 -0.93
CA ASP A 356 9.35 -28.88 -0.75
C ASP A 356 8.65 -27.56 -0.38
N GLU A 357 7.54 -27.28 -1.07
CA GLU A 357 6.62 -26.16 -0.85
C GLU A 357 5.91 -26.29 0.50
N GLU A 358 6.62 -26.08 1.60
CA GLU A 358 5.97 -25.86 2.90
C GLU A 358 5.56 -24.40 3.05
N CYS A 359 4.35 -24.23 3.57
CA CYS A 359 3.62 -22.99 3.85
C CYS A 359 4.54 -21.86 4.36
N ALA A 360 5.04 -21.01 3.44
CA ALA A 360 5.90 -19.89 3.79
C ALA A 360 5.09 -18.85 4.58
N ILE A 361 5.34 -18.78 5.89
CA ILE A 361 4.88 -17.68 6.73
C ILE A 361 5.55 -16.40 6.23
N LEU A 362 4.76 -15.43 5.76
CA LEU A 362 5.26 -14.12 5.36
C LEU A 362 5.72 -13.36 6.62
N VAL A 363 7.00 -13.41 6.95
CA VAL A 363 7.58 -12.60 8.01
C VAL A 363 7.89 -11.22 7.45
N MET A 364 7.06 -10.23 7.81
CA MET A 364 7.39 -8.82 7.59
C MET A 364 8.33 -8.35 8.70
N VAL A 365 9.46 -7.76 8.32
CA VAL A 365 10.41 -7.12 9.21
C VAL A 365 10.18 -5.62 9.15
N VAL A 366 9.74 -5.04 10.27
CA VAL A 366 9.48 -3.60 10.37
C VAL A 366 10.66 -2.93 11.09
N ILE A 367 11.33 -2.01 10.40
CA ILE A 367 12.40 -1.20 11.00
C ILE A 367 11.77 0.08 11.54
N ILE A 368 11.59 0.16 12.85
CA ILE A 368 11.10 1.37 13.52
C ILE A 368 12.27 2.31 13.78
N ILE A 369 12.17 3.52 13.24
CA ILE A 369 13.16 4.58 13.48
C ILE A 369 12.46 5.62 14.36
N SER A 370 12.86 5.71 15.63
CA SER A 370 12.39 6.76 16.54
C SER A 370 13.26 8.00 16.35
N SER A 371 12.64 9.19 16.20
CA SER A 371 13.37 10.47 16.26
C SER A 371 14.15 10.55 17.57
N ILE A 372 15.48 10.55 17.49
CA ILE A 372 16.35 10.81 18.63
C ILE A 372 16.44 12.33 18.75
N ASP A 373 15.73 12.91 19.72
CA ASP A 373 16.05 14.25 20.19
C ASP A 373 17.49 14.26 20.69
N ASN A 374 18.25 15.22 20.17
CA ASN A 374 19.69 15.26 20.17
C ASN A 374 20.27 15.50 21.57
N THR A 375 20.27 14.49 22.43
CA THR A 375 21.12 14.44 23.63
C THR A 375 21.55 13.00 23.92
N THR A 376 22.87 12.79 23.90
CA THR A 376 23.63 11.56 24.21
C THR A 376 23.64 10.45 23.15
N TYR A 377 24.64 10.56 22.27
CA TYR A 377 25.20 9.48 21.45
C TYR A 377 25.70 8.34 22.35
N ASN A 378 25.06 7.17 22.25
CA ASN A 378 25.72 5.89 22.44
C ASN A 378 25.03 4.88 21.53
N GLY A 379 25.74 4.52 20.45
CA GLY A 379 25.25 3.70 19.35
C GLY A 379 24.88 2.29 19.78
N LYS A 380 23.62 2.09 20.17
CA LYS A 380 22.87 0.84 20.08
C LYS A 380 21.40 1.18 19.89
N GLY A 381 21.00 1.42 18.64
CA GLY A 381 19.58 1.42 18.29
C GLY A 381 19.04 0.01 18.50
N ASN A 382 18.12 -0.16 19.44
CA ASN A 382 17.45 -1.44 19.65
C ASN A 382 16.46 -1.66 18.50
N PHE A 383 16.82 -2.50 17.54
CA PHE A 383 15.94 -2.91 16.45
C PHE A 383 14.94 -3.95 16.97
N ILE A 384 13.64 -3.64 16.89
CA ILE A 384 12.60 -4.63 17.16
C ILE A 384 12.32 -5.36 15.84
N ALA A 385 12.90 -6.55 15.67
CA ALA A 385 12.41 -7.49 14.66
C ALA A 385 11.08 -8.07 15.18
N ALA A 386 9.97 -7.42 14.87
CA ALA A 386 8.66 -8.00 15.12
C ALA A 386 8.38 -9.07 14.07
N ALA A 387 8.39 -10.34 14.46
CA ALA A 387 7.89 -11.42 13.62
C ALA A 387 6.36 -11.34 13.58
N THR A 388 5.79 -10.51 12.71
CA THR A 388 4.35 -10.52 12.49
C THR A 388 4.00 -11.59 11.46
N GLN A 389 3.16 -12.54 11.87
CA GLN A 389 2.48 -13.54 11.05
C GLN A 389 1.76 -12.91 9.83
N PRO A 390 1.48 -13.70 8.77
CA PRO A 390 1.35 -13.19 7.41
C PRO A 390 0.15 -12.26 7.28
N ASP A 391 0.24 -11.36 6.31
CA ASP A 391 -0.82 -10.46 5.85
C ASP A 391 -0.90 -9.09 6.54
N LEU A 392 0.17 -8.60 7.19
CA LEU A 392 0.18 -7.25 7.77
C LEU A 392 0.80 -6.23 6.81
N ALA A 393 -0.05 -5.41 6.19
CA ALA A 393 0.36 -4.08 5.76
C ALA A 393 0.42 -3.18 7.01
N VAL A 394 1.58 -2.61 7.31
CA VAL A 394 1.70 -1.63 8.41
C VAL A 394 1.04 -0.33 7.96
N ILE A 395 -0.20 -0.12 8.41
CA ILE A 395 -0.91 1.15 8.27
C ILE A 395 -0.78 1.86 9.61
N GLY A 396 0.27 2.66 9.76
CA GLY A 396 0.40 3.55 10.91
C GLY A 396 -0.02 4.95 10.54
N ARG A 397 -1.18 5.40 11.03
CA ARG A 397 -1.49 6.82 11.14
C ARG A 397 -1.19 7.21 12.58
N GLN A 398 -0.19 8.06 12.82
CA GLN A 398 -0.15 8.78 14.09
C GLN A 398 -1.38 9.68 14.12
N SER A 399 -2.34 9.38 15.00
CA SER A 399 -3.40 10.33 15.34
C SER A 399 -2.75 11.51 16.05
N THR A 400 -2.85 12.68 15.43
CA THR A 400 -2.53 13.99 16.03
C THR A 400 -3.41 14.30 17.22
#